data_AF-A0A351TUD2-F1
#
_entry.id   AF-A0A351TUD2-F1
#
_cell.length_a   1.000
_cell.length_b   1.000
_cell.length_c   1.000
_cell.angle_alpha   90.00
_cell.angle_beta   90.00
_cell.angle_gamma   90.00
#
_symmetry.space_group_name_H-M   'P 1'
#
loop_
_entity.id
_entity.type
_entity.pdbx_description
1 polymer ?
#
loop_
_entity_poly.entity_id
_entity_poly.type
_entity_poly.pdbx_seq_one_letter_code
_entity_poly.pdbx_strand_id
1 'polypeptide(L)'
;QALIKLGLVPHGEIVGQGADSPTLTFNTINRHISKMVYTKVVSNKSPWLQQAQLGGVYCNPASHGEGRFVAPEEWIRRLFANGQVATRYCDQEGNISMDEEYNINGSYAAIEGITSPDGRCLGKMAHSERRDAAVAVNIYGEQDIRIFESGVAYFK
;
A
#
# COMPACT_ATOMS: atom_id res chain seq x y z
N GLN A 1 -7.41 -5.29 -4.30
CA GLN A 1 -8.87 -5.04 -4.36
C GLN A 1 -9.73 -6.14 -3.74
N ALA A 2 -9.57 -7.42 -4.10
CA ALA A 2 -10.44 -8.48 -3.56
C ALA A 2 -10.38 -8.59 -2.02
N LEU A 3 -9.18 -8.61 -1.43
CA LEU A 3 -8.99 -8.82 0.01
C LEU A 3 -9.67 -7.75 0.88
N ILE A 4 -9.66 -6.48 0.45
CA ILE A 4 -10.33 -5.40 1.19
C ILE A 4 -11.85 -5.52 1.10
N LYS A 5 -12.39 -5.91 -0.07
CA LYS A 5 -13.83 -6.13 -0.27
C LYS A 5 -14.36 -7.36 0.47
N LEU A 6 -13.49 -8.34 0.75
CA LEU A 6 -13.79 -9.50 1.59
C LEU A 6 -13.66 -9.22 3.09
N GLY A 7 -13.18 -8.03 3.49
CA GLY A 7 -12.95 -7.69 4.90
C GLY A 7 -11.63 -8.19 5.49
N LEU A 8 -10.87 -9.03 4.77
CA LEU A 8 -9.65 -9.66 5.28
C LEU A 8 -8.56 -8.67 5.70
N VAL A 9 -8.37 -7.57 4.96
CA VAL A 9 -7.32 -6.60 5.30
C VAL A 9 -7.75 -5.59 6.36
N PRO A 10 -8.98 -5.06 6.38
CA PRO A 10 -9.41 -4.19 7.48
C PRO A 10 -9.66 -4.96 8.80
N HIS A 11 -10.29 -6.14 8.71
CA HIS A 11 -10.81 -6.88 9.88
C HIS A 11 -10.01 -8.13 10.24
N GLY A 12 -9.28 -8.74 9.31
CA GLY A 12 -8.59 -10.03 9.54
C GLY A 12 -9.50 -11.25 9.39
N GLU A 13 -10.76 -11.06 9.04
CA GLU A 13 -11.76 -12.11 8.84
C GLU A 13 -12.63 -11.82 7.61
N ILE A 14 -13.32 -12.83 7.11
CA ILE A 14 -14.25 -12.66 5.99
C ILE A 14 -15.53 -12.03 6.54
N VAL A 15 -15.79 -10.78 6.15
CA VAL A 15 -16.97 -10.02 6.57
C VAL A 15 -17.53 -9.22 5.39
N GLY A 16 -18.85 -9.11 5.33
CA GLY A 16 -19.52 -8.33 4.29
C GLY A 16 -19.23 -6.82 4.40
N GLN A 17 -19.35 -6.10 3.30
CA GLN A 17 -19.15 -4.65 3.28
C GLN A 17 -20.40 -3.91 3.79
N GLY A 18 -20.20 -2.99 4.73
CA GLY A 18 -21.16 -1.97 5.15
C GLY A 18 -20.95 -0.64 4.41
N ALA A 19 -21.83 0.32 4.66
CA ALA A 19 -21.76 1.66 4.06
C ALA A 19 -20.50 2.46 4.47
N ASP A 20 -19.91 2.10 5.61
CA ASP A 20 -18.75 2.75 6.22
C ASP A 20 -17.44 1.96 5.98
N SER A 21 -17.51 0.81 5.29
CA SER A 21 -16.35 -0.06 5.12
C SER A 21 -15.24 0.61 4.29
N PRO A 22 -13.96 0.50 4.72
CA PRO A 22 -12.83 0.88 3.88
C PRO A 22 -12.88 0.15 2.54
N THR A 23 -12.62 0.87 1.45
CA THR A 23 -12.69 0.27 0.11
C THR A 23 -11.75 0.97 -0.87
N LEU A 24 -11.70 0.42 -2.09
CA LEU A 24 -11.00 1.00 -3.24
C LEU A 24 -12.03 1.41 -4.29
N THR A 25 -11.84 2.59 -4.86
CA THR A 25 -12.71 3.17 -5.89
C THR A 25 -11.90 3.87 -6.98
N PHE A 26 -12.57 4.47 -7.95
CA PHE A 26 -11.97 5.21 -9.06
C PHE A 26 -10.95 6.25 -8.57
N ASN A 27 -9.82 6.31 -9.27
CA ASN A 27 -8.81 7.36 -9.08
C ASN A 27 -9.46 8.75 -9.29
N THR A 28 -8.93 9.80 -8.66
CA THR A 28 -9.47 11.19 -8.82
C THR A 28 -9.49 11.66 -10.27
N ILE A 29 -8.52 11.22 -11.08
CA ILE A 29 -8.44 11.54 -12.51
C ILE A 29 -9.48 10.79 -13.39
N ASN A 30 -10.28 9.88 -12.80
CA ASN A 30 -11.26 9.02 -13.49
C ASN A 30 -10.72 8.24 -14.71
N ARG A 31 -9.43 7.88 -14.66
CA ARG A 31 -8.72 7.14 -15.71
C ARG A 31 -7.74 6.16 -15.10
N HIS A 32 -7.33 5.19 -15.92
CA HIS A 32 -6.22 4.31 -15.60
C HIS A 32 -4.90 5.09 -15.52
N ILE A 33 -4.11 4.85 -14.48
CA ILE A 33 -2.75 5.37 -14.32
C ILE A 33 -1.73 4.26 -14.51
N SER A 34 -0.61 4.58 -15.12
CA SER A 34 0.56 3.70 -15.23
C SER A 34 1.80 4.55 -14.99
N LYS A 35 2.35 4.50 -13.77
CA LYS A 35 3.46 5.37 -13.33
C LYS A 35 4.32 4.65 -12.29
N MET A 36 5.61 5.01 -12.21
CA MET A 36 6.44 4.67 -11.06
C MET A 36 6.07 5.57 -9.88
N VAL A 37 5.79 4.97 -8.73
CA VAL A 37 5.44 5.68 -7.50
C VAL A 37 6.47 5.44 -6.42
N TYR A 38 6.59 6.40 -5.51
CA TYR A 38 7.38 6.25 -4.31
C TYR A 38 6.45 6.00 -3.12
N THR A 39 6.75 4.95 -2.38
CA THR A 39 5.99 4.56 -1.20
C THR A 39 6.91 4.44 0.00
N LYS A 40 6.50 5.06 1.10
CA LYS A 40 7.22 4.99 2.38
C LYS A 40 6.62 3.91 3.25
N VAL A 41 7.47 3.05 3.80
CA VAL A 41 7.06 2.09 4.85
C VAL A 41 6.88 2.84 6.16
N VAL A 42 5.64 2.95 6.61
CA VAL A 42 5.28 3.65 7.86
C VAL A 42 4.93 2.70 9.00
N SER A 43 4.76 1.41 8.70
CA SER A 43 4.66 0.33 9.68
C SER A 43 5.27 -0.94 9.10
N ASN A 44 6.12 -1.62 9.88
CA ASN A 44 6.71 -2.91 9.55
C ASN A 44 6.29 -4.02 10.54
N LYS A 45 5.15 -3.86 11.22
CA LYS A 45 4.60 -4.86 12.15
C LYS A 45 4.20 -6.16 11.47
N SER A 46 3.91 -6.11 10.18
CA SER A 46 3.50 -7.27 9.39
C SER A 46 4.70 -8.16 9.03
N PRO A 47 4.54 -9.50 9.09
CA PRO A 47 5.52 -10.44 8.55
C PRO A 47 5.98 -10.14 7.13
N TRP A 48 5.11 -9.57 6.30
CA TRP A 48 5.42 -9.20 4.92
C TRP A 48 6.44 -8.05 4.78
N LEU A 49 6.71 -7.31 5.86
CA LEU A 49 7.57 -6.12 5.83
C LEU A 49 8.73 -6.21 6.84
N GLN A 50 9.00 -7.40 7.39
CA GLN A 50 10.04 -7.58 8.41
C GLN A 50 11.44 -7.20 7.93
N GLN A 51 11.74 -7.41 6.65
CA GLN A 51 13.02 -7.04 6.06
C GLN A 51 12.98 -5.68 5.34
N ALA A 52 11.82 -5.01 5.32
CA ALA A 52 11.71 -3.65 4.84
C ALA A 52 12.22 -2.67 5.91
N GLN A 53 12.90 -1.62 5.48
CA GLN A 53 13.38 -0.58 6.39
C GLN A 53 12.20 0.30 6.79
N LEU A 54 11.94 0.43 8.09
CA LEU A 54 10.96 1.40 8.60
C LEU A 54 11.40 2.82 8.23
N GLY A 55 10.52 3.58 7.60
CA GLY A 55 10.83 4.89 7.04
C GLY A 55 11.52 4.85 5.68
N GLY A 56 11.89 3.67 5.18
CA GLY A 56 12.47 3.48 3.85
C GLY A 56 11.48 3.85 2.74
N VAL A 57 12.02 4.36 1.64
CA VAL A 57 11.27 4.79 0.45
C VAL A 57 11.57 3.83 -0.70
N TYR A 58 10.51 3.30 -1.29
CA TYR A 58 10.58 2.28 -2.33
C TYR A 58 9.87 2.74 -3.60
N CYS A 59 10.52 2.56 -4.75
CA CYS A 59 10.02 2.91 -6.07
C CYS A 59 9.41 1.68 -6.74
N ASN A 60 8.08 1.66 -6.92
CA ASN A 60 7.38 0.54 -7.52
C ASN A 60 6.43 1.00 -8.63
N PRO A 61 6.15 0.17 -9.65
CA PRO A 61 5.15 0.49 -10.66
C PRO A 61 3.75 0.42 -10.07
N ALA A 62 2.91 1.39 -10.41
CA ALA A 62 1.48 1.38 -10.15
C ALA A 62 0.72 1.35 -11.48
N SER A 63 -0.34 0.54 -11.57
CA SER A 63 -1.07 0.27 -12.82
C SER A 63 -2.54 -0.08 -12.52
N HIS A 64 -3.40 0.93 -12.40
CA HIS A 64 -4.80 0.71 -12.02
C HIS A 64 -5.74 1.90 -12.38
N GLY A 65 -7.03 1.63 -12.57
CA GLY A 65 -8.09 2.65 -12.66
C GLY A 65 -8.85 2.90 -11.34
N GLU A 66 -8.77 1.94 -10.42
CA GLU A 66 -9.56 1.89 -9.18
C GLU A 66 -8.68 1.59 -7.95
N GLY A 67 -7.63 2.39 -7.74
CA GLY A 67 -6.69 2.20 -6.63
C GLY A 67 -6.86 3.16 -5.47
N ARG A 68 -7.85 4.06 -5.55
CA ARG A 68 -8.05 5.10 -4.55
C ARG A 68 -8.63 4.50 -3.27
N PHE A 69 -7.86 4.55 -2.19
CA PHE A 69 -8.31 4.17 -0.86
C PHE A 69 -9.23 5.24 -0.28
N VAL A 70 -10.42 4.83 0.12
CA VAL A 70 -11.40 5.70 0.80
C VAL A 70 -11.95 4.97 2.02
N ALA A 71 -12.11 5.72 3.10
CA ALA A 71 -12.71 5.25 4.35
C ALA A 71 -13.17 6.45 5.19
N PRO A 72 -14.14 6.28 6.10
CA PRO A 72 -14.46 7.27 7.12
C PRO A 72 -13.24 7.63 7.98
N GLU A 73 -13.24 8.84 8.54
CA GLU A 73 -12.11 9.32 9.35
C GLU A 73 -11.82 8.43 10.56
N GLU A 74 -12.87 7.90 11.21
CA GLU A 74 -12.73 6.96 12.32
C GLU A 74 -11.94 5.70 11.92
N TRP A 75 -12.25 5.15 10.74
CA TRP A 75 -11.52 4.01 10.18
C TRP A 75 -10.06 4.34 9.93
N ILE A 76 -9.77 5.52 9.35
CA ILE A 76 -8.39 5.96 9.11
C ILE A 76 -7.64 6.06 10.43
N ARG A 77 -8.21 6.72 11.44
CA ARG A 77 -7.60 6.85 12.79
C ARG A 77 -7.35 5.48 13.42
N ARG A 78 -8.32 4.56 13.33
CA ARG A 78 -8.19 3.17 13.83
C ARG A 78 -7.05 2.42 13.14
N LEU A 79 -6.96 2.49 11.82
CA LEU A 79 -5.90 1.82 11.05
C LEU A 79 -4.52 2.35 11.44
N PHE A 80 -4.36 3.67 11.63
CA PHE A 80 -3.11 4.25 12.11
C PHE A 80 -2.78 3.84 13.54
N ALA A 81 -3.75 3.90 14.47
CA ALA A 81 -3.57 3.53 15.86
C ALA A 81 -3.13 2.06 16.02
N ASN A 82 -3.71 1.17 15.20
CA ASN A 82 -3.33 -0.24 15.18
C ASN A 82 -1.97 -0.49 14.48
N GLY A 83 -1.47 0.47 13.72
CA GLY A 83 -0.30 0.29 12.84
C GLY A 83 -0.58 -0.58 11.63
N GLN A 84 -1.85 -0.64 11.19
CA GLN A 84 -2.29 -1.36 9.99
C GLN A 84 -2.01 -0.60 8.71
N VAL A 85 -1.73 0.71 8.76
CA VAL A 85 -1.23 1.45 7.59
C VAL A 85 0.22 1.06 7.37
N ALA A 86 0.48 0.25 6.34
CA ALA A 86 1.79 -0.29 6.03
C ALA A 86 2.62 0.70 5.22
N THR A 87 2.05 1.22 4.14
CA THR A 87 2.73 2.07 3.18
C THR A 87 1.88 3.27 2.77
N ARG A 88 2.54 4.41 2.57
CA ARG A 88 1.91 5.65 2.11
C ARG A 88 2.65 6.20 0.89
N TYR A 89 1.93 6.82 -0.03
CA TYR A 89 2.52 7.57 -1.13
C TYR A 89 3.34 8.75 -0.61
N CYS A 90 4.51 8.98 -1.19
CA CYS A 90 5.43 10.05 -0.83
C CYS A 90 6.19 10.54 -2.06
N ASP A 91 6.95 11.61 -1.88
CA ASP A 91 8.00 11.97 -2.83
C ASP A 91 9.25 11.08 -2.65
N GLN A 92 10.29 11.33 -3.44
CA GLN A 92 11.56 10.61 -3.42
C GLN A 92 12.32 10.78 -2.10
N GLU A 93 12.09 11.87 -1.38
CA GLU A 93 12.71 12.17 -0.08
C GLU A 93 11.94 11.51 1.09
N GLY A 94 10.79 10.92 0.80
CA GLY A 94 9.95 10.25 1.79
C GLY A 94 9.04 11.22 2.56
N ASN A 95 8.79 12.41 2.02
CA ASN A 95 7.76 13.31 2.53
C ASN A 95 6.40 12.80 2.04
N ILE A 96 5.50 12.53 2.99
CA ILE A 96 4.16 12.08 2.61
C ILE A 96 3.43 13.22 1.92
N SER A 97 2.91 12.96 0.73
CA SER A 97 2.28 13.97 -0.10
C SER A 97 0.85 13.60 -0.45
N MET A 98 -0.04 14.59 -0.41
CA MET A 98 -1.39 14.51 -0.97
C MET A 98 -1.45 15.10 -2.38
N ASP A 99 -0.34 15.62 -2.90
CA ASP A 99 -0.24 16.09 -4.28
C ASP A 99 -0.45 14.90 -5.24
N GLU A 100 -1.25 15.11 -6.29
CA GLU A 100 -1.57 14.10 -7.29
C GLU A 100 -0.34 13.67 -8.11
N GLU A 101 0.76 14.44 -8.07
CA GLU A 101 2.04 14.01 -8.62
C GLU A 101 2.55 12.72 -7.95
N TYR A 102 2.36 12.58 -6.64
CA TYR A 102 2.89 11.48 -5.83
C TYR A 102 1.78 10.54 -5.33
N ASN A 103 0.68 11.10 -4.83
CA ASN A 103 -0.56 10.37 -4.52
C ASN A 103 -1.43 10.27 -5.77
N ILE A 104 -0.97 9.46 -6.72
CA ILE A 104 -1.45 9.41 -8.11
C ILE A 104 -2.92 8.98 -8.29
N ASN A 105 -3.58 8.55 -7.22
CA ASN A 105 -4.97 8.12 -7.24
C ASN A 105 -5.87 8.90 -6.27
N GLY A 106 -5.30 9.82 -5.49
CA GLY A 106 -6.02 10.61 -4.49
C GLY A 106 -6.51 9.78 -3.29
N SER A 107 -5.77 8.73 -2.91
CA SER A 107 -6.03 7.92 -1.72
C SER A 107 -6.07 8.80 -0.47
N TYR A 108 -7.04 8.55 0.40
CA TYR A 108 -7.16 9.27 1.66
C TYR A 108 -5.94 9.03 2.55
N ALA A 109 -5.46 10.10 3.17
CA ALA A 109 -4.22 10.12 3.95
C ALA A 109 -3.00 9.55 3.20
N ALA A 110 -2.99 9.59 1.86
CA ALA A 110 -1.97 8.99 1.01
C ALA A 110 -1.76 7.49 1.27
N ILE A 111 -2.78 6.78 1.77
CA ILE A 111 -2.68 5.34 2.06
C ILE A 111 -2.54 4.57 0.75
N GLU A 112 -1.47 3.80 0.64
CA GLU A 112 -1.23 2.94 -0.51
C GLU A 112 -1.42 1.46 -0.15
N GLY A 113 -1.00 1.07 1.07
CA GLY A 113 -1.13 -0.30 1.54
C GLY A 113 -1.52 -0.38 3.01
N ILE A 114 -2.32 -1.39 3.32
CA ILE A 114 -2.77 -1.73 4.68
C ILE A 114 -2.59 -3.21 4.97
N THR A 115 -2.62 -3.59 6.25
CA THR A 115 -2.54 -4.99 6.70
C THR A 115 -3.74 -5.38 7.56
N SER A 116 -4.01 -6.68 7.66
CA SER A 116 -4.91 -7.23 8.69
C SER A 116 -4.46 -6.83 10.10
N PRO A 117 -5.36 -6.84 11.10
CA PRO A 117 -4.99 -6.55 12.49
C PRO A 117 -3.89 -7.46 13.04
N ASP A 118 -3.83 -8.72 12.60
CA ASP A 118 -2.78 -9.68 12.95
C ASP A 118 -1.53 -9.60 12.04
N GLY A 119 -1.55 -8.70 11.04
CA GLY A 119 -0.48 -8.48 10.09
C GLY A 119 -0.32 -9.53 9.00
N ARG A 120 -1.04 -10.66 9.04
CA ARG A 120 -0.83 -11.79 8.13
C ARG A 120 -1.36 -11.60 6.71
N CYS A 121 -2.29 -10.66 6.50
CA CYS A 121 -2.73 -10.26 5.17
C CYS A 121 -2.18 -8.87 4.86
N LEU A 122 -1.51 -8.71 3.72
CA LEU A 122 -1.07 -7.42 3.18
C LEU A 122 -1.87 -7.10 1.92
N GLY A 123 -2.48 -5.92 1.89
CA GLY A 123 -3.06 -5.35 0.68
C GLY A 123 -2.28 -4.11 0.24
N LYS A 124 -1.75 -4.11 -0.98
CA LYS A 124 -1.07 -2.97 -1.62
C LYS A 124 -1.62 -2.74 -3.03
N MET A 125 -1.39 -1.54 -3.56
CA MET A 125 -1.78 -1.13 -4.91
C MET A 125 -0.60 -1.04 -5.88
N ALA A 126 0.58 -0.67 -5.39
CA ALA A 126 1.82 -0.73 -6.14
C ALA A 126 2.30 -2.18 -6.27
N HIS A 127 2.89 -2.48 -7.42
CA HIS A 127 3.26 -3.83 -7.83
C HIS A 127 4.73 -4.12 -7.54
N SER A 128 5.03 -4.55 -6.30
CA SER A 128 6.39 -4.95 -5.90
C SER A 128 6.91 -6.19 -6.64
N GLU A 129 6.02 -6.94 -7.29
CA GLU A 129 6.36 -8.11 -8.10
C GLU A 129 6.78 -7.77 -9.53
N ARG A 130 6.44 -6.58 -10.04
CA ARG A 130 6.78 -6.15 -11.41
C ARG A 130 8.20 -5.59 -11.49
N ARG A 131 9.17 -6.41 -11.08
CA ARG A 131 10.60 -6.11 -11.10
C ARG A 131 11.36 -7.34 -11.61
N ASP A 132 12.46 -7.11 -12.31
CA ASP A 132 13.42 -8.14 -12.72
C ASP A 132 14.74 -7.46 -13.13
N ALA A 133 15.81 -8.21 -13.33
CA ALA A 133 17.17 -7.71 -13.59
C ALA A 133 17.28 -6.76 -14.80
N ALA A 134 16.38 -6.88 -15.78
CA ALA A 134 16.34 -6.05 -16.99
C ALA A 134 15.12 -5.12 -17.07
N VAL A 135 14.31 -5.03 -16.01
CA VAL A 135 13.08 -4.22 -15.98
C VAL A 135 13.35 -2.90 -15.26
N ALA A 136 12.88 -1.79 -15.83
CA ALA A 136 12.96 -0.45 -15.23
C ALA A 136 14.39 -0.04 -14.76
N VAL A 137 15.42 -0.50 -15.48
CA VAL A 137 16.84 -0.30 -15.13
C VAL A 137 17.28 1.17 -15.08
N ASN A 138 16.52 2.05 -15.75
CA ASN A 138 16.74 3.50 -15.77
C ASN A 138 15.89 4.26 -14.74
N ILE A 139 15.16 3.56 -13.88
CA ILE A 139 14.40 4.15 -12.78
C ILE A 139 15.22 4.03 -11.49
N TYR A 140 15.61 5.19 -10.96
CA TYR A 140 16.39 5.28 -9.74
C TYR A 140 15.53 5.19 -8.48
N GLY A 141 16.09 4.61 -7.42
CA GLY A 141 15.43 4.34 -6.15
C GLY A 141 15.48 2.85 -5.80
N GLU A 142 15.32 2.53 -4.51
CA GLU A 142 15.22 1.14 -4.08
C GLU A 142 13.89 0.56 -4.59
N GLN A 143 13.93 -0.51 -5.39
CA GLN A 143 12.72 -1.13 -5.96
C GLN A 143 12.28 -2.36 -5.16
N ASP A 144 13.17 -2.92 -4.34
CA ASP A 144 12.91 -4.14 -3.59
C ASP A 144 12.59 -3.87 -2.12
N ILE A 145 11.29 -3.91 -1.82
CA ILE A 145 10.76 -3.85 -0.45
C ILE A 145 10.88 -5.19 0.31
N ARG A 146 11.41 -6.24 -0.33
CA ARG A 146 11.66 -7.57 0.25
C ARG A 146 10.43 -8.28 0.81
N ILE A 147 9.27 -8.07 0.19
CA ILE A 147 8.00 -8.68 0.63
C ILE A 147 8.06 -10.21 0.55
N PHE A 148 8.69 -10.77 -0.48
CA PHE A 148 8.74 -12.21 -0.70
C PHE A 148 9.73 -12.89 0.26
N GLU A 149 10.92 -12.31 0.43
CA GLU A 149 11.94 -12.78 1.36
C GLU A 149 11.46 -12.69 2.80
N SER A 150 10.75 -11.60 3.16
CA SER A 150 10.11 -11.47 4.47
C SER A 150 9.03 -12.53 4.69
N GLY A 151 8.20 -12.78 3.68
CA GLY A 151 7.18 -13.84 3.73
C GLY A 151 7.79 -15.24 3.92
N VAL A 152 8.89 -15.57 3.24
CA VAL A 152 9.60 -16.84 3.42
C VAL A 152 10.24 -16.93 4.80
N ALA A 153 10.86 -15.84 5.28
CA ALA A 153 11.52 -15.80 6.58
C ALA A 153 10.55 -16.03 7.74
N TYR A 154 9.29 -15.59 7.62
CA TYR A 154 8.27 -15.75 8.65
C TYR A 154 7.93 -17.22 8.99
N PHE A 155 8.09 -18.15 8.03
CA PHE A 155 7.77 -19.56 8.23
C PHE A 155 8.97 -20.42 8.67
N LYS A 156 10.15 -19.81 8.82
CA LYS A 156 11.34 -20.49 9.35
C LYS A 156 11.37 -20.40 10.87
#